data_AF-A0A2P4SLD6-F1
#
_entry.id   AF-A0A2P4SLD6-F1
#
_cell.length_a   1.000
_cell.length_b   1.000
_cell.length_c   1.000
_cell.angle_alpha   90.00
_cell.angle_beta   90.00
_cell.angle_gamma   90.00
#
_symmetry.space_group_name_H-M   'P 1'
#
loop_
_entity.id
_entity.type
_entity.pdbx_description
1 polymer ?
#
loop_
_entity_poly.entity_id
_entity_poly.type
_entity_poly.pdbx_seq_one_letter_code
_entity_poly.pdbx_strand_id
1 'polypeptide(L)'
;VILWQPVVVENIQKDREVHFYVNASSTNRIRAGLRQLTISHKVLMRDVQGLIEKQTLNDTVNPRSSSSYYENYHSMTEIYHWMEETVRVHSDLLEKIYIGSSYEKRPLYVLKLSKRQGNPKNAIWIDCGIHAREWISPAFCLWFIGHAIHLRERDQVMTTLLEHFDFYVMPVMNVDGYEYTWSKPSNRLWRKSRSSYSNSGCIGTDMNRNFDAHWCGMTSFPFCCASVLAYKFCHFEK
;
A
#
# COMPACT_ATOMS: atom_id res chain seq x y z
N VAL A 1 -13.81 5.93 -15.77
CA VAL A 1 -13.45 6.82 -14.63
C VAL A 1 -12.98 5.92 -13.49
N ILE A 2 -11.96 6.32 -12.74
CA ILE A 2 -11.50 5.60 -11.53
C ILE A 2 -11.65 6.53 -10.34
N LEU A 3 -12.49 6.16 -9.38
CA LEU A 3 -12.71 6.97 -8.18
C LEU A 3 -11.51 6.89 -7.21
N TRP A 4 -11.15 8.04 -6.66
CA TRP A 4 -10.16 8.18 -5.59
C TRP A 4 -10.85 8.43 -4.26
N GLN A 5 -11.83 9.34 -4.23
CA GLN A 5 -12.62 9.68 -3.05
C GLN A 5 -14.05 10.07 -3.47
N PRO A 6 -15.10 9.44 -2.91
CA PRO A 6 -15.08 8.17 -2.18
C PRO A 6 -14.65 7.00 -3.08
N VAL A 7 -14.42 5.81 -2.52
CA VAL A 7 -13.90 4.64 -3.28
C VAL A 7 -14.93 4.05 -4.26
N VAL A 8 -16.22 4.26 -4.01
CA VAL A 8 -17.35 3.76 -4.81
C VAL A 8 -18.43 4.83 -5.00
N VAL A 9 -19.22 4.70 -6.06
CA VAL A 9 -20.21 5.71 -6.47
C VAL A 9 -21.36 5.84 -5.47
N GLU A 10 -21.72 4.75 -4.80
CA GLU A 10 -22.78 4.67 -3.80
C GLU A 10 -22.47 5.51 -2.55
N ASN A 11 -21.19 5.80 -2.32
CA ASN A 11 -20.73 6.61 -1.19
C ASN A 11 -20.64 8.10 -1.52
N ILE A 12 -21.05 8.54 -2.71
CA ILE A 12 -21.09 9.97 -3.07
C ILE A 12 -22.21 10.63 -2.26
N GLN A 13 -21.84 11.68 -1.52
CA GLN A 13 -22.75 12.44 -0.66
C GLN A 13 -22.80 13.91 -1.09
N LYS A 14 -23.93 14.56 -0.84
CA LYS A 14 -24.06 16.01 -1.03
C LYS A 14 -23.04 16.74 -0.14
N ASP A 15 -22.54 17.87 -0.62
CA ASP A 15 -21.62 18.75 0.11
C ASP A 15 -20.26 18.11 0.48
N ARG A 16 -19.89 17.00 -0.18
CA ARG A 16 -18.55 16.40 -0.12
C ARG A 16 -17.87 16.42 -1.49
N GLU A 17 -16.58 16.72 -1.53
CA GLU A 17 -15.81 16.67 -2.77
C GLU A 17 -15.70 15.22 -3.29
N VAL A 18 -15.80 15.07 -4.61
CA VAL A 18 -15.54 13.81 -5.32
C VAL A 18 -14.26 13.95 -6.13
N HIS A 19 -13.27 13.11 -5.86
CA HIS A 19 -12.00 13.06 -6.60
C HIS A 19 -11.96 11.80 -7.45
N PHE A 20 -11.67 11.96 -8.74
CA PHE A 20 -11.61 10.84 -9.66
C PHE A 20 -10.64 11.09 -10.81
N TYR A 21 -10.04 10.01 -11.28
CA TYR A 21 -9.23 9.97 -12.48
C TYR A 21 -10.10 9.72 -13.71
N VAL A 22 -9.82 10.46 -14.78
CA VAL A 22 -10.43 10.27 -16.10
C VAL A 22 -9.34 9.84 -17.08
N ASN A 23 -9.59 8.77 -17.83
CA ASN A 23 -8.70 8.36 -18.91
C ASN A 23 -8.66 9.46 -19.99
N ALA A 24 -7.49 9.71 -20.56
CA ALA A 24 -7.26 10.76 -21.55
C ALA A 24 -8.32 10.78 -22.67
N SER A 25 -8.69 9.59 -23.18
CA SER A 25 -9.71 9.43 -24.24
C SER A 25 -11.10 9.97 -23.88
N SER A 26 -11.43 10.04 -22.59
CA SER A 26 -12.76 10.40 -22.09
C SER A 26 -12.84 11.82 -21.52
N THR A 27 -11.71 12.53 -21.42
CA THR A 27 -11.60 13.81 -20.69
C THR A 27 -12.56 14.88 -21.24
N ASN A 28 -12.64 15.03 -22.56
CA ASN A 28 -13.50 16.03 -23.20
C ASN A 28 -14.98 15.72 -22.96
N ARG A 29 -15.37 14.45 -23.12
CA ARG A 29 -16.75 13.98 -22.89
C ARG A 29 -17.19 14.22 -21.45
N ILE A 30 -16.35 13.86 -20.47
CA ILE A 30 -16.67 14.04 -19.05
C ILE A 30 -16.75 15.52 -18.69
N ARG A 31 -15.80 16.35 -19.16
CA ARG A 31 -15.82 17.80 -18.90
C ARG A 31 -17.07 18.47 -19.48
N ALA A 32 -17.49 18.09 -20.69
CA ALA A 32 -18.72 18.58 -21.29
C ALA A 32 -19.95 18.20 -20.46
N GLY A 33 -20.06 16.94 -20.02
CA GLY A 33 -21.15 16.46 -19.17
C GLY A 33 -21.24 17.20 -17.83
N LEU A 34 -20.10 17.43 -17.16
CA LEU A 34 -20.07 18.19 -15.90
C LEU A 34 -20.55 19.63 -16.09
N ARG A 35 -20.16 20.29 -17.19
CA ARG A 35 -20.62 21.65 -17.52
C ARG A 35 -22.11 21.70 -17.82
N GLN A 36 -22.62 20.76 -18.60
CA GLN A 36 -24.04 20.66 -18.93
C GLN A 36 -24.91 20.49 -17.67
N LEU A 37 -24.45 19.67 -16.73
CA LEU A 37 -25.12 19.44 -15.44
C LEU A 37 -24.83 20.53 -14.40
N THR A 38 -24.12 21.60 -14.77
CA THR A 38 -23.76 22.71 -13.87
C THR A 38 -22.99 22.27 -12.62
N ILE A 39 -22.25 21.16 -12.71
CA ILE A 39 -21.43 20.62 -11.63
C ILE A 39 -20.10 21.38 -11.58
N SER A 40 -19.88 22.10 -10.48
CA SER A 40 -18.60 22.78 -10.21
C SER A 40 -17.46 21.76 -10.15
N HIS A 41 -16.38 22.02 -10.87
CA HIS A 41 -15.23 21.12 -10.94
C HIS A 41 -13.91 21.88 -11.16
N LYS A 42 -12.82 21.30 -10.66
CA LYS A 42 -11.44 21.77 -10.83
C LYS A 42 -10.55 20.62 -11.34
N VAL A 43 -9.55 20.96 -12.15
CA VAL A 43 -8.53 19.99 -12.59
C VAL A 43 -7.38 20.02 -11.57
N LEU A 44 -7.26 18.96 -10.77
CA LEU A 44 -6.20 18.84 -9.76
C LEU A 44 -4.84 18.51 -10.37
N MET A 45 -4.82 17.54 -11.30
CA MET A 45 -3.61 17.10 -11.98
C MET A 45 -3.88 17.03 -13.48
N ARG A 46 -3.03 17.70 -14.27
CA ARG A 46 -3.16 17.74 -15.74
C ARG A 46 -2.47 16.56 -16.41
N ASP A 47 -1.22 16.31 -16.03
CA ASP A 47 -0.39 15.26 -16.59
C ASP A 47 -0.14 14.16 -15.55
N VAL A 48 -1.09 13.24 -15.46
CA VAL A 48 -0.97 12.09 -14.55
C VAL A 48 0.15 11.16 -15.01
N GLN A 49 0.34 10.98 -16.31
CA GLN A 49 1.36 10.06 -16.84
C GLN A 49 2.77 10.54 -16.46
N GLY A 50 3.08 11.83 -16.67
CA GLY A 50 4.37 12.40 -16.28
C GLY A 50 4.61 12.40 -14.76
N LEU A 51 3.56 12.45 -13.93
CA LEU A 51 3.70 12.28 -12.48
C LEU A 51 4.03 10.83 -12.09
N ILE A 52 3.44 9.84 -12.77
CA ILE A 52 3.73 8.43 -12.53
C ILE A 52 5.18 8.12 -12.88
N GLU A 53 5.64 8.58 -14.05
CA GLU A 53 7.02 8.38 -14.50
C GLU A 53 8.01 8.98 -13.49
N LYS A 54 7.77 10.21 -13.02
CA LYS A 54 8.61 10.86 -12.00
C LYS A 54 8.71 10.07 -10.70
N GLN A 55 7.65 9.36 -10.28
CA GLN A 55 7.67 8.57 -9.04
C GLN A 55 8.54 7.32 -9.16
N THR A 56 8.78 6.80 -10.37
CA THR A 56 9.52 5.54 -10.59
C THR A 56 10.99 5.75 -10.98
N LEU A 57 11.39 6.98 -11.34
CA LEU A 57 12.75 7.27 -11.84
C LEU A 57 13.86 6.99 -10.81
N ASN A 58 13.57 7.16 -9.52
CA ASN A 58 14.58 7.14 -8.46
C ASN A 58 14.67 5.83 -7.68
N ASP A 59 14.07 4.74 -8.18
CA ASP A 59 13.96 3.46 -7.46
C ASP A 59 15.32 2.96 -6.92
N THR A 60 16.37 3.02 -7.75
CA THR A 60 17.70 2.48 -7.44
C THR A 60 18.81 3.54 -7.39
N VAL A 61 18.47 4.83 -7.36
CA VAL A 61 19.43 5.94 -7.46
C VAL A 61 20.22 6.12 -6.17
N ASN A 62 19.55 5.99 -5.02
CA ASN A 62 20.15 6.27 -3.72
C ASN A 62 20.65 4.99 -3.05
N PRO A 63 21.85 4.98 -2.43
CA PRO A 63 22.30 3.85 -1.63
C PRO A 63 21.35 3.56 -0.47
N ARG A 64 21.04 2.28 -0.19
CA ARG A 64 20.10 1.86 0.87
C ARG A 64 20.46 2.33 2.28
N SER A 65 21.74 2.58 2.51
CA SER A 65 22.28 3.11 3.77
C SER A 65 22.11 4.63 3.93
N SER A 66 21.72 5.35 2.88
CA SER A 66 21.55 6.80 2.90
C SER A 66 20.16 7.21 3.40
N SER A 67 20.07 8.35 4.09
CA SER A 67 18.78 8.95 4.46
C SER A 67 17.92 9.26 3.22
N SER A 68 18.54 9.66 2.11
CA SER A 68 17.84 9.97 0.86
C SER A 68 17.19 8.75 0.21
N TYR A 69 17.56 7.52 0.59
CA TYR A 69 16.83 6.33 0.17
C TYR A 69 15.37 6.42 0.61
N TYR A 70 15.14 6.69 1.90
CA TYR A 70 13.82 6.75 2.53
C TYR A 70 12.95 7.96 2.11
N GLU A 71 13.44 8.79 1.18
CA GLU A 71 12.72 9.92 0.58
C GLU A 71 12.15 9.57 -0.81
N ASN A 72 12.33 8.32 -1.29
CA ASN A 72 11.84 7.85 -2.58
C ASN A 72 10.85 6.69 -2.44
N TYR A 73 10.08 6.43 -3.51
CA TYR A 73 9.31 5.21 -3.65
C TYR A 73 10.18 4.12 -4.25
N HIS A 74 9.98 2.89 -3.79
CA HIS A 74 10.75 1.72 -4.23
C HIS A 74 9.87 0.60 -4.77
N SER A 75 10.33 -0.10 -5.80
CA SER A 75 9.66 -1.28 -6.36
C SER A 75 9.65 -2.46 -5.37
N MET A 76 8.82 -3.49 -5.59
CA MET A 76 8.84 -4.67 -4.70
C MET A 76 10.22 -5.33 -4.65
N THR A 77 10.87 -5.45 -5.81
CA THR A 77 12.21 -6.05 -5.91
C THR A 77 13.22 -5.27 -5.06
N GLU A 78 13.20 -3.94 -5.16
CA GLU A 78 14.07 -3.08 -4.38
C GLU A 78 13.77 -3.14 -2.87
N ILE A 79 12.48 -3.17 -2.50
CA ILE A 79 12.06 -3.37 -1.10
C ILE A 79 12.57 -4.72 -0.56
N TYR A 80 12.48 -5.81 -1.33
CA TYR A 80 13.02 -7.11 -0.89
C TYR A 80 14.53 -7.05 -0.68
N HIS A 81 15.28 -6.45 -1.60
CA HIS A 81 16.72 -6.26 -1.42
C HIS A 81 17.07 -5.41 -0.20
N TRP A 82 16.29 -4.37 0.06
CA TRP A 82 16.41 -3.55 1.26
C TRP A 82 16.15 -4.36 2.54
N MET A 83 15.14 -5.24 2.57
CA MET A 83 14.90 -6.10 3.73
C MET A 83 16.10 -7.03 3.99
N GLU A 84 16.65 -7.67 2.95
CA GLU A 84 17.82 -8.55 3.09
C GLU A 84 19.03 -7.79 3.65
N GLU A 85 19.35 -6.65 3.05
CA GLU A 85 20.53 -5.88 3.41
C GLU A 85 20.40 -5.30 4.82
N THR A 86 19.27 -4.66 5.12
CA THR A 86 19.03 -3.98 6.40
C THR A 86 19.02 -4.97 7.56
N VAL A 87 18.41 -6.14 7.39
CA VAL A 87 18.38 -7.20 8.43
C VAL A 87 19.78 -7.78 8.63
N ARG A 88 20.55 -7.99 7.55
CA ARG A 88 21.93 -8.48 7.65
C ARG A 88 22.82 -7.50 8.42
N VAL A 89 22.69 -6.20 8.16
CA VAL A 89 23.51 -5.15 8.81
C VAL A 89 23.08 -4.91 10.25
N HIS A 90 21.78 -4.96 10.56
CA HIS A 90 21.21 -4.63 11.86
C HIS A 90 20.59 -5.84 12.56
N SER A 91 21.25 -7.00 12.47
CA SER A 91 20.78 -8.29 13.03
C SER A 91 20.68 -8.31 14.56
N ASP A 92 21.25 -7.30 15.24
CA ASP A 92 21.09 -7.04 16.67
C ASP A 92 19.69 -6.52 17.03
N LEU A 93 19.01 -5.87 16.07
CA LEU A 93 17.71 -5.22 16.26
C LEU A 93 16.59 -5.75 15.37
N LEU A 94 16.94 -6.28 14.20
CA LEU A 94 15.98 -6.74 13.21
C LEU A 94 16.01 -8.26 13.05
N GLU A 95 14.82 -8.82 12.94
CA GLU A 95 14.58 -10.19 12.50
C GLU A 95 13.58 -10.18 11.35
N LYS A 96 13.89 -10.91 10.28
CA LYS A 96 12.99 -11.08 9.13
C LYS A 96 12.21 -12.37 9.27
N ILE A 97 10.88 -12.25 9.35
CA ILE A 97 9.95 -13.35 9.59
C ILE A 97 9.16 -13.60 8.31
N TYR A 98 9.24 -14.81 7.77
CA TYR A 98 8.37 -15.26 6.69
C TYR A 98 7.01 -15.70 7.26
N ILE A 99 5.92 -15.09 6.78
CA ILE A 99 4.57 -15.38 7.29
C ILE A 99 3.66 -16.07 6.28
N GLY A 100 4.09 -16.20 5.02
CA GLY A 100 3.28 -16.80 3.98
C GLY A 100 3.68 -16.37 2.58
N SER A 101 2.87 -16.74 1.59
CA SER A 101 3.06 -16.38 0.19
C SER A 101 1.80 -15.73 -0.36
N SER A 102 1.98 -14.76 -1.24
CA SER A 102 0.88 -14.16 -1.99
C SER A 102 0.23 -15.14 -2.98
N TYR A 103 -0.84 -14.68 -3.64
CA TYR A 103 -1.51 -15.46 -4.68
C TYR A 103 -0.54 -15.84 -5.82
N GLU A 104 0.26 -14.88 -6.29
CA GLU A 104 1.29 -15.07 -7.33
C GLU A 104 2.61 -15.62 -6.77
N LYS A 105 2.61 -16.17 -5.54
CA LYS A 105 3.74 -16.88 -4.89
C LYS A 105 4.95 -16.01 -4.54
N ARG A 106 4.72 -14.71 -4.29
CA ARG A 106 5.74 -13.83 -3.71
C ARG A 106 5.77 -13.98 -2.17
N PRO A 107 6.94 -13.94 -1.54
CA PRO A 107 7.04 -14.10 -0.09
C PRO A 107 6.46 -12.89 0.65
N LEU A 108 5.75 -13.17 1.75
CA LEU A 108 5.25 -12.18 2.68
C LEU A 108 6.17 -12.13 3.90
N TYR A 109 6.79 -10.97 4.12
CA TYR A 109 7.74 -10.76 5.21
C TYR A 109 7.24 -9.72 6.21
N VAL A 110 7.53 -9.99 7.48
CA VAL A 110 7.41 -9.05 8.59
C VAL A 110 8.80 -8.82 9.16
N LEU A 111 9.14 -7.57 9.43
CA LEU A 111 10.35 -7.20 10.13
C LEU A 111 10.00 -6.96 11.60
N LYS A 112 10.51 -7.83 12.48
CA LYS A 112 10.47 -7.62 13.91
C LYS A 112 11.62 -6.69 14.29
N LEU A 113 11.28 -5.52 14.79
CA LEU A 113 12.19 -4.54 15.35
C LEU A 113 12.14 -4.61 16.88
N SER A 114 13.24 -5.05 17.49
CA SER A 114 13.30 -5.32 18.92
C SER A 114 14.71 -5.05 19.49
N LYS A 115 14.78 -4.21 20.53
CA LYS A 115 15.95 -4.14 21.40
C LYS A 115 15.95 -5.38 22.30
N ARG A 116 16.90 -6.30 22.09
CA ARG A 116 17.03 -7.53 22.89
C ARG A 116 17.38 -7.17 24.35
N GLN A 117 16.38 -7.21 25.21
CA GLN A 117 16.51 -7.19 26.66
C GLN A 117 15.89 -8.50 27.15
N GLY A 118 16.52 -9.20 28.10
CA GLY A 118 16.17 -10.58 28.46
C GLY A 118 14.75 -10.84 28.97
N ASN A 119 13.87 -9.84 28.96
CA ASN A 119 12.48 -9.92 29.37
C ASN A 119 11.53 -9.81 28.16
N PRO A 120 10.39 -10.53 28.15
CA PRO A 120 9.35 -10.36 27.15
C PRO A 120 8.78 -8.93 27.12
N LYS A 121 8.56 -8.39 25.92
CA LYS A 121 7.94 -7.07 25.69
C LYS A 121 6.57 -7.22 25.02
N ASN A 122 5.70 -6.24 25.21
CA ASN A 122 4.46 -6.13 24.45
C ASN A 122 4.76 -5.85 22.97
N ALA A 123 3.86 -6.21 22.08
CA ALA A 123 4.05 -6.06 20.64
C ALA A 123 3.07 -5.04 20.03
N ILE A 124 3.56 -4.27 19.07
CA ILE A 124 2.76 -3.38 18.21
C ILE A 124 2.88 -3.87 16.78
N TRP A 125 1.75 -4.08 16.11
CA TRP A 125 1.68 -4.45 14.70
C TRP A 125 1.47 -3.20 13.83
N ILE A 126 2.27 -3.08 12.76
CA ILE A 126 2.15 -2.01 11.76
C ILE A 126 2.21 -2.65 10.38
N ASP A 127 1.08 -2.73 9.68
CA ASP A 127 1.06 -3.09 8.26
C ASP A 127 0.96 -1.87 7.35
N CYS A 128 1.58 -2.01 6.19
CA CYS A 128 1.57 -1.03 5.13
C CYS A 128 1.22 -1.69 3.79
N GLY A 129 0.78 -0.89 2.81
CA GLY A 129 0.59 -1.35 1.45
C GLY A 129 -0.53 -2.39 1.28
N ILE A 130 -1.59 -2.34 2.10
CA ILE A 130 -2.78 -3.18 1.89
C ILE A 130 -3.50 -2.84 0.58
N HIS A 131 -3.45 -1.56 0.17
CA HIS A 131 -3.92 -1.11 -1.13
C HIS A 131 -2.76 -0.73 -2.03
N ALA A 132 -2.72 -1.34 -3.22
CA ALA A 132 -1.56 -1.27 -4.11
C ALA A 132 -1.14 0.15 -4.52
N ARG A 133 -2.10 1.04 -4.82
CA ARG A 133 -1.82 2.42 -5.28
C ARG A 133 -1.32 3.38 -4.20
N GLU A 134 -1.41 3.03 -2.93
CA GLU A 134 -1.12 3.90 -1.78
C GLU A 134 0.37 3.85 -1.41
N TRP A 135 1.25 4.20 -2.37
CA TRP A 135 2.72 4.04 -2.26
C TRP A 135 3.38 4.74 -1.07
N ILE A 136 2.75 5.78 -0.52
CA ILE A 136 3.24 6.45 0.69
C ILE A 136 3.16 5.55 1.93
N SER A 137 2.26 4.57 1.96
CA SER A 137 2.15 3.63 3.08
C SER A 137 3.38 2.72 3.17
N PRO A 138 3.80 1.97 2.13
CA PRO A 138 5.08 1.25 2.15
C PRO A 138 6.29 2.14 2.45
N ALA A 139 6.36 3.34 1.86
CA ALA A 139 7.44 4.28 2.13
C ALA A 139 7.52 4.67 3.62
N PHE A 140 6.37 4.88 4.29
CA PHE A 140 6.33 5.11 5.73
C PHE A 140 6.89 3.92 6.53
N CYS A 141 6.52 2.68 6.21
CA CYS A 141 7.04 1.52 6.93
C CYS A 141 8.56 1.38 6.77
N LEU A 142 9.10 1.61 5.56
CA LEU A 142 10.54 1.67 5.31
C LEU A 142 11.19 2.77 6.15
N TRP A 143 10.64 3.98 6.11
CA TRP A 143 11.14 5.13 6.86
C TRP A 143 11.09 4.89 8.37
N PHE A 144 10.03 4.30 8.91
CA PHE A 144 9.90 3.99 10.34
C PHE A 144 11.02 3.08 10.83
N ILE A 145 11.31 2.01 10.07
CA ILE A 145 12.41 1.08 10.37
C ILE A 145 13.76 1.78 10.21
N GLY A 146 13.96 2.51 9.11
CA GLY A 146 15.19 3.27 8.86
C GLY A 146 15.47 4.31 9.95
N HIS A 147 14.46 5.05 10.39
CA HIS A 147 14.55 6.04 11.46
C HIS A 147 14.94 5.38 12.79
N ALA A 148 14.30 4.26 13.15
CA ALA A 148 14.64 3.54 14.36
C ALA A 148 16.08 2.99 14.36
N ILE A 149 16.57 2.57 13.19
CA ILE A 149 17.92 2.03 13.05
C ILE A 149 18.99 3.13 13.09
N HIS A 150 18.76 4.27 12.44
CA HIS A 150 19.79 5.30 12.31
C HIS A 150 19.74 6.37 13.41
N LEU A 151 18.58 6.60 14.01
CA LEU A 151 18.35 7.76 14.87
C LEU A 151 17.95 7.43 16.31
N ARG A 152 17.74 6.16 16.69
CA ARG A 152 17.36 5.81 18.07
C ARG A 152 18.27 6.41 19.14
N GLU A 153 19.59 6.46 18.93
CA GLU A 153 20.54 7.00 19.92
C GLU A 153 20.39 8.51 20.13
N ARG A 154 19.76 9.21 19.19
CA ARG A 154 19.50 10.65 19.23
C ARG A 154 18.02 10.98 19.48
N ASP A 155 17.13 10.03 19.20
CA ASP A 155 15.69 10.12 19.41
C ASP A 155 15.29 9.34 20.67
N GLN A 156 15.19 10.08 21.78
CA GLN A 156 14.84 9.50 23.08
C GLN A 156 13.43 8.87 23.08
N VAL A 157 12.52 9.37 22.25
CA VAL A 157 11.16 8.81 22.13
C VAL A 157 11.25 7.43 21.50
N MET A 158 11.95 7.31 20.37
CA MET A 158 12.16 6.02 19.70
C MET A 158 12.91 5.02 20.59
N THR A 159 13.95 5.46 21.31
CA THR A 159 14.65 4.62 22.27
C THR A 159 13.71 4.10 23.36
N THR A 160 12.90 4.98 23.95
CA THR A 160 11.94 4.60 25.00
C THR A 160 10.90 3.62 24.47
N LEU A 161 10.41 3.81 23.24
CA LEU A 161 9.47 2.88 22.61
C LEU A 161 10.09 1.49 22.43
N LEU A 162 11.32 1.39 21.94
CA LEU A 162 12.00 0.10 21.72
C LEU A 162 12.38 -0.62 23.02
N GLU A 163 12.45 0.09 24.15
CA GLU A 163 12.65 -0.49 25.48
C GLU A 163 11.37 -1.14 26.03
N HIS A 164 10.19 -0.68 25.63
CA HIS A 164 8.91 -1.18 26.15
C HIS A 164 8.16 -2.08 25.17
N PHE A 165 8.40 -1.92 23.86
CA PHE A 165 7.68 -2.62 22.80
C PHE A 165 8.60 -3.29 21.79
N ASP A 166 8.10 -4.38 21.22
CA ASP A 166 8.54 -4.94 19.95
C ASP A 166 7.61 -4.44 18.83
N PHE A 167 8.17 -4.04 17.69
CA PHE A 167 7.36 -3.67 16.54
C PHE A 167 7.42 -4.77 15.49
N TYR A 168 6.26 -5.26 15.06
CA TYR A 168 6.12 -6.16 13.92
C TYR A 168 5.62 -5.36 12.74
N VAL A 169 6.54 -5.04 11.83
CA VAL A 169 6.26 -4.14 10.71
C VAL A 169 6.18 -4.95 9.42
N MET A 170 5.06 -4.89 8.72
CA MET A 170 4.86 -5.50 7.40
C MET A 170 4.88 -4.40 6.32
N PRO A 171 6.02 -4.18 5.61
CA PRO A 171 6.14 -3.04 4.71
C PRO A 171 5.18 -3.04 3.53
N VAL A 172 4.85 -4.22 3.00
CA VAL A 172 3.88 -4.37 1.90
C VAL A 172 3.05 -5.62 2.12
N MET A 173 1.76 -5.44 2.45
CA MET A 173 0.81 -6.52 2.61
C MET A 173 0.36 -7.08 1.25
N ASN A 174 0.00 -6.20 0.32
CA ASN A 174 -0.46 -6.56 -1.01
C ASN A 174 0.69 -6.55 -2.03
N VAL A 175 1.63 -7.49 -1.89
CA VAL A 175 2.85 -7.53 -2.72
C VAL A 175 2.56 -7.70 -4.22
N ASP A 176 1.55 -8.49 -4.59
CA ASP A 176 1.19 -8.69 -5.99
C ASP A 176 0.54 -7.45 -6.61
N GLY A 177 -0.37 -6.81 -5.86
CA GLY A 177 -1.00 -5.58 -6.28
C GLY A 177 0.01 -4.44 -6.40
N TYR A 178 0.90 -4.29 -5.41
CA TYR A 178 1.94 -3.27 -5.43
C TYR A 178 2.86 -3.47 -6.63
N GLU A 179 3.38 -4.67 -6.87
CA GLU A 179 4.19 -5.00 -8.05
C GLU A 179 3.44 -4.72 -9.36
N TYR A 180 2.13 -4.98 -9.41
CA TYR A 180 1.31 -4.68 -10.59
C TYR A 180 1.23 -3.17 -10.87
N THR A 181 1.19 -2.33 -9.83
CA THR A 181 1.18 -0.86 -9.99
C THR A 181 2.52 -0.29 -10.48
N TRP A 182 3.62 -1.00 -10.24
CA TRP A 182 4.96 -0.64 -10.70
C TRP A 182 5.23 -1.14 -12.12
N SER A 183 5.03 -2.44 -12.36
CA SER A 183 5.35 -3.11 -13.63
C SER A 183 4.39 -2.79 -14.78
N LYS A 184 3.19 -2.29 -14.49
CA LYS A 184 2.18 -1.86 -15.48
C LYS A 184 1.79 -0.40 -15.19
N PRO A 185 2.54 0.61 -15.68
CA PRO A 185 2.27 2.02 -15.40
C PRO A 185 0.84 2.46 -15.76
N SER A 186 0.24 1.88 -16.80
CA SER A 186 -1.16 2.11 -17.18
C SER A 186 -2.18 1.68 -16.10
N ASN A 187 -1.77 0.84 -15.15
CA ASN A 187 -2.55 0.35 -14.02
C ASN A 187 -2.03 0.85 -12.66
N ARG A 188 -1.26 1.94 -12.63
CA ARG A 188 -0.77 2.57 -11.38
C ARG A 188 -1.86 2.84 -10.33
N LEU A 189 -3.12 2.96 -10.76
CA LEU A 189 -4.29 3.21 -9.91
C LEU A 189 -4.96 1.92 -9.39
N TRP A 190 -4.35 0.75 -9.61
CA TRP A 190 -4.81 -0.53 -9.08
C TRP A 190 -4.82 -0.52 -7.54
N ARG A 191 -5.82 -1.15 -6.93
CA ARG A 191 -6.05 -1.14 -5.48
C ARG A 191 -6.00 -2.53 -4.86
N LYS A 192 -6.65 -3.49 -5.53
CA LYS A 192 -6.95 -4.83 -5.04
C LYS A 192 -5.72 -5.75 -5.06
N SER A 193 -5.87 -6.96 -4.55
CA SER A 193 -4.91 -8.06 -4.80
C SER A 193 -4.90 -8.45 -6.29
N ARG A 194 -4.19 -9.54 -6.62
CA ARG A 194 -4.13 -10.13 -7.96
C ARG A 194 -4.75 -11.54 -8.05
N SER A 195 -5.56 -11.92 -7.07
CA SER A 195 -6.23 -13.22 -7.09
C SER A 195 -7.17 -13.37 -8.29
N SER A 196 -7.18 -14.56 -8.89
CA SER A 196 -8.07 -14.92 -9.99
C SER A 196 -8.85 -16.17 -9.62
N TYR A 197 -10.14 -16.20 -9.95
CA TYR A 197 -11.02 -17.31 -9.61
C TYR A 197 -11.79 -17.75 -10.86
N SER A 198 -11.93 -19.05 -11.06
CA SER A 198 -12.43 -19.70 -12.29
C SER A 198 -13.82 -19.25 -12.76
N ASN A 199 -14.60 -18.60 -11.90
CA ASN A 199 -15.95 -18.12 -12.20
C ASN A 199 -16.10 -16.58 -12.09
N SER A 200 -15.00 -15.84 -12.00
CA SER A 200 -14.99 -14.38 -11.92
C SER A 200 -14.37 -13.77 -13.18
N GLY A 201 -15.13 -12.94 -13.91
CA GLY A 201 -14.58 -12.13 -15.01
C GLY A 201 -13.65 -11.00 -14.56
N CYS A 202 -13.42 -10.85 -13.25
CA CYS A 202 -12.65 -9.77 -12.65
C CYS A 202 -11.58 -10.29 -11.68
N ILE A 203 -10.43 -9.60 -11.66
CA ILE A 203 -9.24 -9.97 -10.90
C ILE A 203 -9.18 -9.15 -9.61
N GLY A 204 -8.77 -9.80 -8.52
CA GLY A 204 -8.39 -9.20 -7.24
C GLY A 204 -9.56 -8.99 -6.27
N THR A 205 -9.21 -9.03 -4.98
CA THR A 205 -10.08 -8.73 -3.83
C THR A 205 -9.62 -7.44 -3.15
N ASP A 206 -10.53 -6.66 -2.57
CA ASP A 206 -10.12 -5.62 -1.63
C ASP A 206 -9.73 -6.28 -0.31
N MET A 207 -8.42 -6.36 -0.03
CA MET A 207 -7.89 -7.03 1.15
C MET A 207 -8.42 -6.43 2.46
N ASN A 208 -8.70 -5.12 2.50
CA ASN A 208 -9.27 -4.45 3.66
C ASN A 208 -10.80 -4.62 3.78
N ARG A 209 -11.38 -5.51 2.99
CA ARG A 209 -12.77 -6.01 3.12
C ARG A 209 -12.81 -7.52 3.32
N ASN A 210 -11.66 -8.15 3.53
CA ASN A 210 -11.52 -9.60 3.62
C ASN A 210 -11.17 -10.11 5.02
N PHE A 211 -11.08 -9.22 6.02
CA PHE A 211 -10.93 -9.58 7.44
C PHE A 211 -12.27 -10.01 8.05
N ASP A 212 -12.21 -10.85 9.09
CA ASP A 212 -13.39 -11.34 9.83
C ASP A 212 -13.98 -10.30 10.79
N ALA A 213 -14.43 -9.18 10.24
CA ALA A 213 -15.01 -8.08 11.01
C ALA A 213 -16.26 -7.55 10.30
N HIS A 214 -17.44 -7.98 10.74
CA HIS A 214 -18.73 -7.63 10.11
C HIS A 214 -18.71 -7.81 8.58
N TRP A 215 -18.17 -8.95 8.18
CA TRP A 215 -17.81 -9.28 6.81
C TRP A 215 -19.04 -9.34 5.88
N CYS A 216 -18.91 -8.82 4.65
CA CYS A 216 -20.00 -8.62 3.70
C CYS A 216 -21.15 -7.67 4.16
N GLY A 217 -20.91 -6.77 5.12
CA GLY A 217 -21.85 -5.71 5.51
C GLY A 217 -22.07 -4.61 4.45
N MET A 218 -22.79 -3.54 4.80
CA MET A 218 -23.26 -2.47 3.87
C MET A 218 -22.18 -1.79 3.01
N THR A 219 -20.88 -1.91 3.35
CA THR A 219 -19.76 -1.28 2.62
C THR A 219 -18.97 -2.22 1.70
N SER A 220 -19.44 -3.46 1.55
CA SER A 220 -18.82 -4.50 0.71
C SER A 220 -19.83 -4.97 -0.31
N PHE A 221 -19.47 -4.85 -1.60
CA PHE A 221 -20.39 -5.16 -2.69
C PHE A 221 -20.08 -6.53 -3.28
N PRO A 222 -21.09 -7.37 -3.58
CA PRO A 222 -20.91 -8.71 -4.15
C PRO A 222 -20.53 -8.69 -5.64
N PHE A 223 -20.33 -7.52 -6.25
CA PHE A 223 -19.93 -7.39 -7.65
C PHE A 223 -18.42 -7.60 -7.79
N CYS A 224 -18.01 -8.70 -8.44
CA CYS A 224 -16.60 -9.09 -8.66
C CYS A 224 -15.69 -7.97 -9.23
N CYS A 225 -16.27 -6.97 -9.90
CA CYS A 225 -15.54 -5.88 -10.56
C CYS A 225 -15.48 -4.58 -9.76
N ALA A 226 -16.10 -4.52 -8.57
CA ALA A 226 -16.02 -3.36 -7.70
C ALA A 226 -14.62 -3.20 -7.10
N SER A 227 -14.23 -1.95 -6.84
CA SER A 227 -12.99 -1.58 -6.13
C SER A 227 -12.97 -2.05 -4.67
N VAL A 228 -14.13 -2.46 -4.13
CA VAL A 228 -14.38 -2.87 -2.74
C VAL A 228 -14.97 -4.29 -2.64
N LEU A 229 -14.66 -5.15 -3.62
CA LEU A 229 -15.12 -6.54 -3.59
C LEU A 229 -14.62 -7.22 -2.29
N ALA A 230 -15.56 -7.71 -1.48
CA ALA A 230 -15.33 -8.79 -0.52
C ALA A 230 -15.73 -10.10 -1.22
N TYR A 231 -14.86 -11.12 -1.24
CA TYR A 231 -15.24 -12.42 -1.82
C TYR A 231 -16.25 -13.15 -0.92
N LYS A 232 -16.67 -14.38 -1.27
CA LYS A 232 -17.79 -15.10 -0.64
C LYS A 232 -17.42 -15.98 0.58
N PHE A 233 -16.16 -15.99 1.03
CA PHE A 233 -15.74 -16.65 2.28
C PHE A 233 -14.62 -15.89 2.98
N CYS A 234 -14.65 -15.88 4.32
CA CYS A 234 -13.65 -15.27 5.19
C CYS A 234 -12.24 -15.91 5.01
N HIS A 235 -11.16 -15.13 5.14
CA HIS A 235 -9.77 -15.58 4.99
C HIS A 235 -9.42 -16.25 3.65
N PHE A 236 -9.96 -15.76 2.52
CA PHE A 236 -9.66 -16.35 1.20
C PHE A 236 -8.28 -15.98 0.64
N GLU A 237 -7.66 -14.93 1.19
CA GLU A 237 -6.27 -14.58 0.93
C GLU A 237 -5.49 -14.94 2.20
N LYS A 238 -4.99 -16.18 2.24
CA LYS A 238 -4.01 -16.65 3.22
C LYS A 238 -2.64 -16.68 2.59
#